data_AF-A0A2V5ZXY4-F1
#
_entry.id   AF-A0A2V5ZXY4-F1
#
_cell.length_a   1.000
_cell.length_b   1.000
_cell.length_c   1.000
_cell.angle_alpha   90.00
_cell.angle_beta   90.00
_cell.angle_gamma   90.00
#
_symmetry.space_group_name_H-M   'P 1'
#
loop_
_entity.id
_entity.type
_entity.pdbx_description
1 polymer ?
#
loop_
_entity_poly.entity_id
_entity_poly.type
_entity_poly.pdbx_seq_one_letter_code
_entity_poly.pdbx_strand_id
1 'polypeptide(L)'
;MNESPGKPPVVTASSVHFVAIIKGVPLKIHSVDSYSGDQRGNGPIRSRNEASVDSELAVLAAYSRQISGVALNPYFRSFRAISGLENQTLLLVCRLDAPSAEIVRKMITDAIATEKDGLWGRAYVDGANKTVAGWAAGDEWLAEIVGQLHKVGIPVVYENTPALFPEAYPMTDCALYYGWYAGSVTGPFARPDFRFLPGAIAVHIYSFSASTLRDSNTNWVASLVSKGAAASLGNA
;
A
#
# COMPACT_ATOMS: atom_id res chain seq x y z
N MET A 1 -22.35 27.08 0.24
CA MET A 1 -22.20 26.59 -1.15
C MET A 1 -22.73 27.69 -2.07
N ASN A 2 -21.86 28.34 -2.84
CA ASN A 2 -22.30 29.25 -3.90
C ASN A 2 -22.45 28.40 -5.18
N GLU A 3 -23.67 28.04 -5.51
CA GLU A 3 -23.98 27.31 -6.75
C GLU A 3 -24.08 28.32 -7.89
N SER A 4 -23.04 28.44 -8.70
CA SER A 4 -23.17 29.03 -10.04
C SER A 4 -23.64 27.93 -11.01
N PRO A 5 -24.67 28.18 -11.83
CA PRO A 5 -25.16 27.19 -12.80
C PRO A 5 -24.03 26.81 -13.78
N GLY A 6 -23.72 25.52 -13.89
CA GLY A 6 -22.80 24.99 -14.91
C GLY A 6 -21.35 24.73 -14.47
N LYS A 7 -20.99 24.96 -13.20
CA LYS A 7 -19.70 24.49 -12.65
C LYS A 7 -19.93 23.37 -11.63
N PRO A 8 -19.18 22.27 -11.68
CA PRO A 8 -19.26 21.24 -10.64
C PRO A 8 -18.97 21.88 -9.27
N PRO A 9 -19.61 21.39 -8.19
CA PRO A 9 -19.36 21.90 -6.85
C PRO A 9 -17.87 21.79 -6.54
N VAL A 10 -17.27 22.88 -6.08
CA VAL A 10 -15.86 22.92 -5.67
C VAL A 10 -15.83 22.82 -4.15
N VAL A 11 -15.23 21.73 -3.66
CA VAL A 11 -14.89 21.62 -2.24
C VAL A 11 -13.59 22.40 -2.04
N THR A 12 -13.64 23.45 -1.21
CA THR A 12 -12.49 24.30 -0.93
C THR A 12 -11.80 23.96 0.39
N ALA A 13 -12.47 23.21 1.27
CA ALA A 13 -11.92 22.75 2.54
C ALA A 13 -12.68 21.50 3.03
N SER A 14 -11.99 20.65 3.81
CA SER A 14 -12.56 19.52 4.53
C SER A 14 -12.11 19.57 5.99
N SER A 15 -13.02 19.27 6.93
CA SER A 15 -12.68 19.00 8.33
C SER A 15 -12.30 17.54 8.58
N VAL A 16 -12.48 16.68 7.57
CA VAL A 16 -12.09 15.26 7.59
C VAL A 16 -10.80 15.11 6.81
N HIS A 17 -9.78 14.50 7.44
CA HIS A 17 -8.49 14.23 6.81
C HIS A 17 -8.18 12.74 6.70
N PHE A 18 -8.80 11.90 7.53
CA PHE A 18 -8.55 10.47 7.58
C PHE A 18 -9.85 9.71 7.34
N VAL A 19 -9.75 8.65 6.53
CA VAL A 19 -10.86 7.72 6.28
C VAL A 19 -10.36 6.31 6.52
N ALA A 20 -10.87 5.68 7.57
CA ALA A 20 -10.65 4.26 7.84
C ALA A 20 -11.79 3.45 7.23
N ILE A 21 -11.47 2.69 6.18
CA ILE A 21 -12.39 1.81 5.50
C ILE A 21 -12.39 0.44 6.18
N ILE A 22 -13.56 -0.17 6.32
CA ILE A 22 -13.72 -1.48 6.94
C ILE A 22 -14.30 -2.51 5.96
N LYS A 23 -14.32 -3.77 6.39
CA LYS A 23 -14.95 -4.89 5.68
C LYS A 23 -16.34 -4.52 5.16
N GLY A 24 -16.57 -4.78 3.87
CA GLY A 24 -17.84 -4.52 3.17
C GLY A 24 -17.73 -3.46 2.08
N VAL A 25 -16.73 -2.59 2.15
CA VAL A 25 -16.42 -1.65 1.07
C VAL A 25 -15.59 -2.36 -0.01
N PRO A 26 -15.97 -2.30 -1.30
CA PRO A 26 -15.25 -2.95 -2.39
C PRO A 26 -13.79 -2.52 -2.47
N LEU A 27 -12.93 -3.37 -3.04
CA LEU A 27 -11.51 -3.05 -3.25
C LEU A 27 -11.26 -2.30 -4.58
N LYS A 28 -12.10 -2.57 -5.59
CA LYS A 28 -11.85 -2.18 -6.98
C LYS A 28 -13.08 -1.58 -7.61
N ILE A 29 -12.84 -0.71 -8.57
CA ILE A 29 -13.83 -0.13 -9.47
C ILE A 29 -13.58 -0.73 -10.85
N HIS A 30 -14.61 -1.32 -11.44
CA HIS A 30 -14.53 -1.89 -12.78
C HIS A 30 -14.42 -0.81 -13.85
N SER A 31 -13.68 -1.11 -14.91
CA SER A 31 -13.63 -0.26 -16.09
C SER A 31 -14.99 -0.14 -16.77
N VAL A 32 -15.25 1.01 -17.38
CA VAL A 32 -16.42 1.25 -18.23
C VAL A 32 -15.99 1.66 -19.63
N ASP A 33 -16.78 1.31 -20.64
CA ASP A 33 -16.43 1.59 -22.05
C ASP A 33 -16.46 3.08 -22.38
N SER A 34 -17.38 3.82 -21.75
CA SER A 34 -17.53 5.25 -21.95
C SER A 34 -18.03 5.96 -20.69
N TYR A 35 -17.59 7.20 -20.50
CA TYR A 35 -18.06 8.10 -19.46
C TYR A 35 -18.09 9.53 -19.99
N SER A 36 -19.19 10.25 -19.73
CA SER A 36 -19.38 11.60 -20.26
C SER A 36 -18.35 12.57 -19.68
N GLY A 37 -17.56 13.19 -20.57
CA GLY A 37 -16.50 14.14 -20.21
C GLY A 37 -15.13 13.51 -19.96
N ASP A 38 -14.99 12.18 -20.09
CA ASP A 38 -13.70 11.50 -20.00
C ASP A 38 -12.92 11.66 -21.32
N GLN A 39 -11.64 12.03 -21.23
CA GLN A 39 -10.72 12.13 -22.36
C GLN A 39 -9.72 10.98 -22.32
N ARG A 40 -10.13 9.82 -22.85
CA ARG A 40 -9.30 8.62 -22.87
C ARG A 40 -8.08 8.83 -23.76
N GLY A 41 -6.89 8.66 -23.19
CA GLY A 41 -5.63 8.73 -23.93
C GLY A 41 -5.21 7.38 -24.49
N ASN A 42 -4.12 7.38 -25.26
CA ASN A 42 -3.51 6.16 -25.81
C ASN A 42 -2.50 5.54 -24.84
N GLY A 43 -2.24 4.23 -25.01
CA GLY A 43 -1.20 3.51 -24.29
C GLY A 43 -1.69 2.82 -23.02
N PRO A 44 -0.81 2.08 -22.32
CA PRO A 44 -1.20 1.11 -21.30
C PRO A 44 -1.74 1.73 -20.00
N ILE A 45 -1.54 3.04 -19.79
CA ILE A 45 -1.98 3.74 -18.58
C ILE A 45 -3.10 4.72 -18.90
N ARG A 46 -2.90 5.64 -19.86
CA ARG A 46 -3.86 6.71 -20.17
C ARG A 46 -5.18 6.22 -20.76
N SER A 47 -5.23 4.95 -21.20
CA SER A 47 -6.44 4.31 -21.71
C SER A 47 -7.20 3.51 -20.64
N ARG A 48 -6.73 3.43 -19.39
CA ARG A 48 -7.33 2.60 -18.33
C ARG A 48 -8.16 3.47 -17.40
N ASN A 49 -9.31 2.96 -16.94
CA ASN A 49 -10.23 3.66 -16.03
C ASN A 49 -10.79 2.77 -14.92
N GLU A 50 -10.28 1.55 -14.78
CA GLU A 50 -10.39 0.81 -13.52
C GLU A 50 -9.49 1.45 -12.46
N ALA A 51 -9.90 1.35 -11.19
CA ALA A 51 -9.19 1.99 -10.08
C ALA A 51 -9.35 1.18 -8.79
N SER A 52 -8.50 1.47 -7.81
CA SER A 52 -8.75 1.07 -6.42
C SER A 52 -9.81 2.01 -5.84
N VAL A 53 -10.74 1.46 -5.05
CA VAL A 53 -11.70 2.30 -4.31
C VAL A 53 -10.99 3.27 -3.38
N ASP A 54 -9.83 2.88 -2.83
CA ASP A 54 -9.08 3.69 -1.87
C ASP A 54 -8.48 4.94 -2.52
N SER A 55 -7.99 4.82 -3.77
CA SER A 55 -7.45 5.96 -4.50
C SER A 55 -8.54 6.95 -4.87
N GLU A 56 -9.72 6.48 -5.28
CA GLU A 56 -10.85 7.36 -5.60
C GLU A 56 -11.40 8.07 -4.37
N LEU A 57 -11.42 7.39 -3.22
CA LEU A 57 -11.79 8.03 -1.95
C LEU A 57 -10.75 9.07 -1.54
N ALA A 58 -9.46 8.85 -1.80
CA ALA A 58 -8.41 9.81 -1.46
C ALA A 58 -8.60 11.16 -2.18
N VAL A 59 -9.16 11.14 -3.40
CA VAL A 59 -9.39 12.33 -4.23
C VAL A 59 -10.87 12.68 -4.38
N LEU A 60 -11.73 12.22 -3.48
CA LEU A 60 -13.19 12.37 -3.58
C LEU A 60 -13.64 13.81 -3.82
N ALA A 61 -12.93 14.78 -3.26
CA ALA A 61 -13.22 16.20 -3.36
C ALA A 61 -12.64 16.90 -4.61
N ALA A 62 -11.84 16.21 -5.44
CA ALA A 62 -11.22 16.78 -6.64
C ALA A 62 -12.17 16.88 -7.84
N TYR A 63 -13.38 16.32 -7.76
CA TYR A 63 -14.46 16.36 -8.77
C TYR A 63 -13.99 16.52 -10.22
N SER A 64 -13.58 15.41 -10.84
CA SER A 64 -13.17 15.37 -12.24
C SER A 64 -14.13 14.51 -13.07
N ARG A 65 -14.34 14.90 -14.34
CA ARG A 65 -14.97 14.03 -15.35
C ARG A 65 -13.97 13.10 -16.05
N GLN A 66 -12.68 13.41 -15.92
CA GLN A 66 -11.59 12.55 -16.38
C GLN A 66 -11.45 11.38 -15.41
N ILE A 67 -11.79 10.17 -15.88
CA ILE A 67 -11.67 8.92 -15.12
C ILE A 67 -10.60 7.99 -15.70
N SER A 68 -10.14 8.27 -16.93
CA SER A 68 -9.05 7.52 -17.55
C SER A 68 -7.67 8.08 -17.20
N GLY A 69 -6.69 7.22 -16.98
CA GLY A 69 -5.31 7.58 -16.72
C GLY A 69 -4.99 7.84 -15.25
N VAL A 70 -3.90 8.58 -15.01
CA VAL A 70 -3.39 8.84 -13.65
C VAL A 70 -3.72 10.27 -13.22
N ALA A 71 -4.13 10.42 -11.97
CA ALA A 71 -4.12 11.71 -11.28
C ALA A 71 -2.77 11.90 -10.58
N LEU A 72 -2.21 13.11 -10.67
CA LEU A 72 -1.02 13.46 -9.90
C LEU A 72 -1.39 13.59 -8.42
N ASN A 73 -0.63 12.95 -7.54
CA ASN A 73 -0.80 13.11 -6.10
C ASN A 73 -0.13 14.43 -5.66
N PRO A 74 -0.88 15.47 -5.25
CA PRO A 74 -0.31 16.75 -4.85
C PRO A 74 0.54 16.67 -3.56
N TYR A 75 0.40 15.58 -2.80
CA TYR A 75 1.19 15.33 -1.59
C TYR A 75 2.46 14.50 -1.86
N PHE A 76 2.67 14.02 -3.09
CA PHE A 76 3.86 13.24 -3.41
C PHE A 76 5.14 14.07 -3.16
N ARG A 77 6.05 13.52 -2.36
CA ARG A 77 7.30 14.17 -1.91
C ARG A 77 7.10 15.48 -1.13
N SER A 78 5.92 15.69 -0.55
CA SER A 78 5.70 16.77 0.41
C SER A 78 6.29 16.42 1.78
N PHE A 79 6.97 17.37 2.41
CA PHE A 79 7.43 17.28 3.80
C PHE A 79 6.55 18.08 4.77
N ARG A 80 5.49 18.73 4.26
CA ARG A 80 4.51 19.45 5.08
C ARG A 80 3.53 18.45 5.68
N ALA A 81 3.03 18.71 6.88
CA ALA A 81 1.88 17.99 7.41
C ALA A 81 0.69 18.10 6.44
N ILE A 82 -0.15 17.07 6.36
CA ILE A 82 -1.33 17.03 5.47
C ILE A 82 -2.29 18.20 5.71
N SER A 83 -2.43 18.61 6.99
CA SER A 83 -3.21 19.78 7.41
C SER A 83 -2.63 21.11 6.92
N GLY A 84 -1.37 21.10 6.48
CA GLY A 84 -0.70 22.25 5.89
C GLY A 84 -0.88 22.38 4.39
N LEU A 85 -1.56 21.45 3.70
CA LEU A 85 -1.83 21.58 2.26
C LEU A 85 -2.84 22.70 1.97
N GLU A 86 -2.60 23.46 0.91
CA GLU A 86 -3.61 24.39 0.37
C GLU A 86 -4.78 23.59 -0.20
N ASN A 87 -6.02 24.00 0.12
CA ASN A 87 -7.24 23.25 -0.20
C ASN A 87 -7.17 21.80 0.33
N GLN A 88 -7.30 21.63 1.65
CA GLN A 88 -7.19 20.36 2.40
C GLN A 88 -8.26 19.33 2.03
N THR A 89 -8.33 18.95 0.76
CA THR A 89 -9.36 18.11 0.15
C THR A 89 -8.88 16.69 -0.09
N LEU A 90 -7.57 16.45 0.02
CA LEU A 90 -6.98 15.12 -0.04
C LEU A 90 -7.27 14.36 1.27
N LEU A 91 -7.83 13.17 1.14
CA LEU A 91 -8.11 12.27 2.25
C LEU A 91 -7.00 11.23 2.38
N LEU A 92 -6.52 11.01 3.60
CA LEU A 92 -5.64 9.91 3.96
C LEU A 92 -6.50 8.66 4.20
N VAL A 93 -6.55 7.80 3.19
CA VAL A 93 -7.38 6.62 3.18
C VAL A 93 -6.56 5.40 3.60
N CYS A 94 -7.08 4.62 4.55
CA CYS A 94 -6.52 3.34 4.95
C CYS A 94 -7.62 2.29 5.15
N ARG A 95 -7.23 1.01 5.19
CA ARG A 95 -8.13 -0.10 5.44
C ARG A 95 -7.84 -0.79 6.78
N LEU A 96 -8.89 -0.95 7.57
CA LEU A 96 -8.98 -1.88 8.69
C LEU A 96 -9.75 -3.12 8.22
N ASP A 97 -9.12 -3.90 7.35
CA ASP A 97 -9.75 -5.03 6.67
C ASP A 97 -8.75 -6.19 6.48
N ALA A 98 -9.23 -7.40 6.72
CA ALA A 98 -8.46 -8.63 6.70
C ALA A 98 -9.41 -9.84 6.55
N PRO A 99 -8.89 -11.09 6.45
CA PRO A 99 -9.74 -12.27 6.38
C PRO A 99 -10.68 -12.43 7.59
N SER A 100 -10.24 -12.02 8.79
CA SER A 100 -11.04 -12.08 10.02
C SER A 100 -10.97 -10.77 10.83
N ALA A 101 -12.00 -10.52 11.64
CA ALA A 101 -12.03 -9.36 12.54
C ALA A 101 -10.98 -9.45 13.66
N GLU A 102 -10.57 -10.66 14.03
CA GLU A 102 -9.50 -10.88 15.01
C GLU A 102 -8.16 -10.34 14.50
N ILE A 103 -7.84 -10.58 13.22
CA ILE A 103 -6.62 -10.03 12.60
C ILE A 103 -6.67 -8.50 12.63
N VAL A 104 -7.80 -7.88 12.27
CA VAL A 104 -7.94 -6.40 12.32
C VAL A 104 -7.79 -5.87 13.75
N ARG A 105 -8.38 -6.55 14.74
CA ARG A 105 -8.19 -6.19 16.16
C ARG A 105 -6.72 -6.24 16.53
N LYS A 106 -6.01 -7.29 16.12
CA LYS A 106 -4.58 -7.45 16.37
C LYS A 106 -3.75 -6.36 15.70
N MET A 107 -4.04 -6.01 14.43
CA MET A 107 -3.38 -4.90 13.74
C MET A 107 -3.46 -3.60 14.57
N ILE A 108 -4.64 -3.29 15.12
CA ILE A 108 -4.87 -2.09 15.93
C ILE A 108 -4.15 -2.19 17.29
N THR A 109 -4.32 -3.28 18.02
CA THR A 109 -3.75 -3.42 19.37
C THR A 109 -2.23 -3.51 19.34
N ASP A 110 -1.67 -4.22 18.37
CA ASP A 110 -0.23 -4.34 18.18
C ASP A 110 0.37 -2.99 17.78
N ALA A 111 -0.26 -2.24 16.86
CA ALA A 111 0.20 -0.89 16.52
C ALA A 111 0.20 0.04 17.74
N ILE A 112 -0.88 0.07 18.54
CA ILE A 112 -0.97 0.90 19.74
C ILE A 112 0.09 0.52 20.80
N ALA A 113 0.38 -0.77 20.95
CA ALA A 113 1.41 -1.23 21.87
C ALA A 113 2.81 -0.80 21.37
N THR A 114 3.09 -1.05 20.10
CA THR A 114 4.37 -0.72 19.46
C THR A 114 4.62 0.79 19.41
N GLU A 115 3.60 1.64 19.25
CA GLU A 115 3.75 3.10 19.33
C GLU A 115 4.20 3.57 20.72
N LYS A 116 3.87 2.84 21.79
CA LYS A 116 4.28 3.17 23.17
C LYS A 116 5.68 2.68 23.48
N ASP A 117 6.00 1.46 23.04
CA ASP A 117 7.21 0.74 23.46
C ASP A 117 8.34 0.81 22.42
N GLY A 118 8.02 1.25 21.19
CA GLY A 118 8.91 1.27 20.04
C GLY A 118 8.81 0.01 19.18
N LEU A 119 9.15 0.15 17.88
CA LEU A 119 9.26 -0.97 16.96
C LEU A 119 10.66 -1.59 17.07
N TRP A 120 10.73 -2.74 17.74
CA TRP A 120 11.96 -3.50 17.92
C TRP A 120 12.02 -4.70 16.99
N GLY A 121 13.21 -5.02 16.49
CA GLY A 121 13.47 -6.16 15.64
C GLY A 121 14.42 -5.83 14.51
N ARG A 122 14.34 -6.60 13.43
CA ARG A 122 15.17 -6.43 12.24
C ARG A 122 14.34 -6.33 10.98
N ALA A 123 14.95 -5.78 9.95
CA ALA A 123 14.38 -5.69 8.63
C ALA A 123 14.88 -6.82 7.71
N TYR A 124 13.98 -7.28 6.86
CA TYR A 124 14.28 -8.20 5.77
C TYR A 124 13.94 -7.53 4.45
N VAL A 125 14.93 -7.46 3.57
CA VAL A 125 14.77 -6.90 2.22
C VAL A 125 14.99 -8.03 1.22
N ASP A 126 14.00 -8.26 0.38
CA ASP A 126 13.93 -9.34 -0.60
C ASP A 126 13.97 -8.73 -2.00
N GLY A 127 15.20 -8.54 -2.50
CA GLY A 127 15.46 -8.03 -3.83
C GLY A 127 15.07 -9.04 -4.90
N ALA A 128 14.96 -8.57 -6.15
CA ALA A 128 14.71 -9.45 -7.29
C ALA A 128 15.88 -9.48 -8.29
N ASN A 129 16.84 -8.56 -8.12
CA ASN A 129 18.00 -8.37 -8.98
C ASN A 129 17.60 -8.37 -10.48
N LYS A 130 16.53 -7.63 -10.80
CA LYS A 130 16.02 -7.52 -12.16
C LYS A 130 16.86 -6.50 -12.92
N THR A 131 17.52 -6.96 -13.98
CA THR A 131 18.36 -6.11 -14.84
C THR A 131 17.61 -5.51 -16.03
N VAL A 132 16.34 -5.86 -16.23
CA VAL A 132 15.52 -5.36 -17.34
C VAL A 132 14.97 -3.98 -17.03
N ALA A 133 15.09 -3.06 -18.00
CA ALA A 133 14.58 -1.70 -17.90
C ALA A 133 13.07 -1.68 -17.58
N GLY A 134 12.68 -0.88 -16.59
CA GLY A 134 11.32 -0.81 -16.05
C GLY A 134 11.12 -1.62 -14.76
N TRP A 135 11.95 -2.62 -14.48
CA TRP A 135 11.92 -3.38 -13.21
C TRP A 135 13.07 -3.02 -12.28
N ALA A 136 14.17 -2.49 -12.82
CA ALA A 136 15.33 -2.03 -12.04
C ALA A 136 14.97 -0.99 -10.97
N ALA A 137 13.96 -0.14 -11.22
CA ALA A 137 13.53 0.86 -10.25
C ALA A 137 13.05 0.25 -8.92
N GLY A 138 12.44 -0.94 -8.96
CA GLY A 138 12.05 -1.65 -7.73
C GLY A 138 13.25 -2.10 -6.92
N ASP A 139 14.27 -2.65 -7.58
CA ASP A 139 15.53 -3.02 -6.93
C ASP A 139 16.30 -1.79 -6.41
N GLU A 140 16.27 -0.66 -7.12
CA GLU A 140 16.83 0.62 -6.65
C GLU A 140 16.14 1.10 -5.37
N TRP A 141 14.81 1.04 -5.29
CA TRP A 141 14.08 1.39 -4.07
C TRP A 141 14.41 0.47 -2.89
N LEU A 142 14.51 -0.84 -3.12
CA LEU A 142 14.90 -1.80 -2.08
C LEU A 142 16.33 -1.59 -1.60
N ALA A 143 17.28 -1.30 -2.51
CA ALA A 143 18.65 -0.96 -2.16
C ALA A 143 18.73 0.33 -1.33
N GLU A 144 17.91 1.35 -1.64
CA GLU A 144 17.83 2.58 -0.85
C GLU A 144 17.34 2.30 0.58
N ILE A 145 16.33 1.44 0.74
CA ILE A 145 15.78 1.06 2.06
C ILE A 145 16.89 0.53 2.97
N VAL A 146 17.77 -0.35 2.47
CA VAL A 146 18.91 -0.88 3.24
C VAL A 146 19.78 0.27 3.78
N GLY A 147 20.11 1.24 2.91
CA GLY A 147 20.90 2.41 3.28
C GLY A 147 20.19 3.32 4.31
N GLN A 148 18.88 3.51 4.19
CA GLN A 148 18.10 4.32 5.14
C GLN A 148 18.00 3.64 6.51
N LEU A 149 17.76 2.33 6.55
CA LEU A 149 17.65 1.56 7.79
C LEU A 149 18.99 1.50 8.55
N HIS A 150 20.11 1.36 7.84
CA HIS A 150 21.44 1.45 8.46
C HIS A 150 21.69 2.80 9.14
N LYS A 151 21.27 3.92 8.53
CA LYS A 151 21.46 5.26 9.11
C LYS A 151 20.72 5.45 10.44
N VAL A 152 19.61 4.73 10.64
CA VAL A 152 18.80 4.79 11.86
C VAL A 152 19.05 3.61 12.81
N GLY A 153 20.06 2.77 12.52
CA GLY A 153 20.49 1.69 13.41
C GLY A 153 19.59 0.44 13.41
N ILE A 154 18.76 0.25 12.38
CA ILE A 154 17.94 -0.96 12.24
C ILE A 154 18.78 -2.05 11.55
N PRO A 155 18.95 -3.25 12.16
CA PRO A 155 19.63 -4.36 11.52
C PRO A 155 18.88 -4.82 10.27
N VAL A 156 19.59 -5.04 9.16
CA VAL A 156 18.99 -5.46 7.89
C VAL A 156 19.63 -6.76 7.40
N VAL A 157 18.78 -7.71 6.98
CA VAL A 157 19.18 -8.84 6.14
C VAL A 157 18.69 -8.57 4.73
N TYR A 158 19.61 -8.46 3.78
CA TYR A 158 19.29 -8.18 2.38
C TYR A 158 19.60 -9.41 1.52
N GLU A 159 18.56 -10.05 0.98
CA GLU A 159 18.69 -11.02 -0.10
C GLU A 159 18.73 -10.26 -1.43
N ASN A 160 19.93 -10.15 -2.01
CA ASN A 160 20.20 -9.36 -3.22
C ASN A 160 20.55 -10.26 -4.42
N THR A 161 19.99 -11.45 -4.47
CA THR A 161 20.10 -12.34 -5.61
C THR A 161 18.76 -12.42 -6.35
N PRO A 162 18.71 -13.04 -7.54
CA PRO A 162 17.43 -13.36 -8.18
C PRO A 162 16.58 -14.38 -7.39
N ALA A 163 17.14 -15.03 -6.37
CA ALA A 163 16.40 -15.91 -5.48
C ALA A 163 15.73 -15.10 -4.37
N LEU A 164 14.56 -15.57 -3.93
CA LEU A 164 13.88 -15.03 -2.76
C LEU A 164 14.34 -15.78 -1.51
N PHE A 165 14.06 -15.23 -0.33
CA PHE A 165 14.26 -15.98 0.92
C PHE A 165 13.61 -17.37 0.82
N PRO A 166 14.35 -18.47 1.04
CA PRO A 166 13.78 -19.80 0.95
C PRO A 166 12.77 -20.02 2.09
N GLU A 167 11.82 -20.93 1.88
CA GLU A 167 10.77 -21.22 2.88
C GLU A 167 11.34 -21.60 4.24
N ALA A 168 12.41 -22.41 4.24
CA ALA A 168 13.10 -22.84 5.45
C ALA A 168 14.02 -21.78 6.07
N TYR A 169 14.14 -20.58 5.48
CA TYR A 169 14.98 -19.53 6.05
C TYR A 169 14.46 -19.16 7.46
N PRO A 170 15.32 -19.16 8.49
CA PRO A 170 14.92 -18.91 9.87
C PRO A 170 14.73 -17.40 10.11
N MET A 171 13.75 -16.82 9.42
CA MET A 171 13.37 -15.42 9.60
C MET A 171 12.82 -15.22 11.01
N THR A 172 13.54 -14.45 11.82
CA THR A 172 13.28 -14.22 13.24
C THR A 172 13.25 -12.73 13.51
N ASP A 173 12.46 -12.31 14.51
CA ASP A 173 12.34 -10.91 14.92
C ASP A 173 12.02 -9.95 13.76
N CYS A 174 11.22 -10.41 12.80
CA CYS A 174 10.87 -9.63 11.61
C CYS A 174 9.92 -8.49 11.99
N ALA A 175 10.47 -7.28 12.07
CA ALA A 175 9.74 -6.05 12.34
C ALA A 175 9.42 -5.29 11.06
N LEU A 176 10.30 -5.40 10.05
CA LEU A 176 10.12 -4.76 8.76
C LEU A 176 10.38 -5.78 7.64
N TYR A 177 9.49 -5.83 6.66
CA TYR A 177 9.70 -6.61 5.45
C TYR A 177 9.42 -5.78 4.20
N TYR A 178 10.34 -5.84 3.24
CA TYR A 178 10.22 -5.19 1.94
C TYR A 178 10.62 -6.19 0.85
N GLY A 179 9.74 -6.45 -0.11
CA GLY A 179 10.02 -7.41 -1.18
C GLY A 179 9.60 -6.96 -2.57
N TRP A 180 10.18 -7.61 -3.57
CA TRP A 180 9.99 -7.40 -5.01
C TRP A 180 10.36 -8.72 -5.70
N TYR A 181 9.72 -9.27 -6.75
CA TYR A 181 8.41 -9.06 -7.36
C TYR A 181 7.78 -10.45 -7.60
N ALA A 182 7.61 -11.25 -6.54
CA ALA A 182 6.97 -12.55 -6.65
C ALA A 182 5.45 -12.40 -6.79
N GLY A 183 4.84 -13.17 -7.69
CA GLY A 183 3.40 -13.06 -7.96
C GLY A 183 2.50 -13.66 -6.87
N SER A 184 3.06 -14.46 -5.97
CA SER A 184 2.36 -15.09 -4.87
C SER A 184 3.23 -15.09 -3.62
N VAL A 185 2.59 -15.18 -2.46
CA VAL A 185 3.31 -15.37 -1.20
C VAL A 185 4.22 -16.59 -1.30
N THR A 186 5.44 -16.44 -0.80
CA THR A 186 6.49 -17.46 -0.83
C THR A 186 7.45 -17.24 0.34
N GLY A 187 8.51 -18.04 0.42
CA GLY A 187 9.52 -17.93 1.46
C GLY A 187 8.95 -18.22 2.84
N PRO A 188 9.52 -17.63 3.91
CA PRO A 188 9.09 -17.91 5.28
C PRO A 188 7.60 -17.65 5.54
N PHE A 189 6.97 -16.78 4.74
CA PHE A 189 5.56 -16.41 4.85
C PHE A 189 4.61 -17.53 4.43
N ALA A 190 5.06 -18.49 3.61
CA ALA A 190 4.26 -19.67 3.26
C ALA A 190 4.03 -20.59 4.47
N ARG A 191 4.94 -20.57 5.45
CA ARG A 191 4.88 -21.47 6.60
C ARG A 191 3.74 -21.14 7.55
N PRO A 192 2.92 -22.11 8.00
CA PRO A 192 1.79 -21.85 8.91
C PRO A 192 2.17 -21.26 10.26
N ASP A 193 3.38 -21.53 10.76
CA ASP A 193 3.92 -21.15 12.07
C ASP A 193 4.62 -19.78 12.07
N PHE A 194 5.02 -19.25 10.91
CA PHE A 194 5.67 -17.94 10.84
C PHE A 194 4.78 -16.81 11.37
N ARG A 195 5.34 -15.92 12.19
CA ARG A 195 4.67 -14.71 12.67
C ARG A 195 5.64 -13.53 12.63
N PHE A 196 5.12 -12.36 12.26
CA PHE A 196 5.80 -11.09 12.43
C PHE A 196 5.81 -10.66 13.90
N LEU A 197 6.71 -9.73 14.26
CA LEU A 197 6.65 -9.07 15.55
C LEU A 197 5.45 -8.11 15.63
N PRO A 198 4.91 -7.86 16.85
CA PRO A 198 3.87 -6.85 17.04
C PRO A 198 4.27 -5.48 16.46
N GLY A 199 3.35 -4.88 15.70
CA GLY A 199 3.56 -3.58 15.05
C GLY A 199 4.38 -3.65 13.76
N ALA A 200 4.73 -4.84 13.29
CA ALA A 200 5.52 -5.00 12.08
C ALA A 200 4.85 -4.38 10.84
N ILE A 201 5.68 -3.83 9.96
CA ILE A 201 5.27 -3.31 8.66
C ILE A 201 5.84 -4.23 7.59
N ALA A 202 4.98 -4.80 6.77
CA ALA A 202 5.40 -5.73 5.73
C ALA A 202 4.81 -5.33 4.38
N VAL A 203 5.67 -5.19 3.37
CA VAL A 203 5.27 -4.76 2.03
C VAL A 203 5.97 -5.65 1.02
N HIS A 204 5.20 -6.17 0.07
CA HIS A 204 5.75 -6.76 -1.14
C HIS A 204 5.19 -6.02 -2.33
N ILE A 205 6.07 -5.43 -3.11
CA ILE A 205 5.70 -4.71 -4.31
C ILE A 205 5.37 -5.77 -5.36
N TYR A 206 4.08 -5.91 -5.66
CA TYR A 206 3.54 -6.69 -6.77
C TYR A 206 2.24 -6.03 -7.24
N SER A 207 1.96 -6.06 -8.56
CA SER A 207 0.85 -5.30 -9.15
C SER A 207 -0.53 -5.71 -8.62
N PHE A 208 -0.66 -6.89 -8.00
CA PHE A 208 -1.92 -7.43 -7.48
C PHE A 208 -1.82 -7.80 -5.99
N SER A 209 -0.85 -7.23 -5.26
CA SER A 209 -0.59 -7.55 -3.85
C SER A 209 -1.85 -7.50 -2.97
N ALA A 210 -2.79 -6.59 -3.24
CA ALA A 210 -4.03 -6.38 -2.50
C ALA A 210 -5.28 -6.79 -3.28
N SER A 211 -5.15 -7.64 -4.31
CA SER A 211 -6.27 -7.99 -5.19
C SER A 211 -7.43 -8.71 -4.51
N THR A 212 -7.17 -9.26 -3.33
CA THR A 212 -8.16 -9.70 -2.34
C THR A 212 -7.61 -9.52 -0.94
N LEU A 213 -8.50 -9.28 0.03
CA LEU A 213 -8.22 -9.30 1.46
C LEU A 213 -8.90 -10.48 2.18
N ARG A 214 -9.46 -11.42 1.41
CA ARG A 214 -10.30 -12.52 1.94
C ARG A 214 -9.58 -13.86 2.00
N ASP A 215 -8.52 -14.02 1.23
CA ASP A 215 -7.77 -15.26 1.14
C ASP A 215 -6.32 -15.02 1.54
N SER A 216 -5.93 -15.55 2.70
CA SER A 216 -4.59 -15.43 3.29
C SER A 216 -3.51 -16.21 2.52
N ASN A 217 -3.90 -17.04 1.55
CA ASN A 217 -3.00 -17.88 0.76
C ASN A 217 -2.77 -17.31 -0.65
N THR A 218 -3.42 -16.19 -0.99
CA THR A 218 -3.29 -15.54 -2.29
C THR A 218 -2.73 -14.13 -2.15
N ASN A 219 -1.83 -13.77 -3.07
CA ASN A 219 -1.16 -12.47 -3.09
C ASN A 219 -0.46 -12.16 -1.75
N TRP A 220 -0.13 -10.89 -1.52
CA TRP A 220 0.75 -10.50 -0.43
C TRP A 220 0.01 -9.88 0.74
N VAL A 221 -0.84 -8.88 0.53
CA VAL A 221 -1.40 -8.09 1.65
C VAL A 221 -2.18 -8.96 2.62
N ALA A 222 -3.12 -9.78 2.13
CA ALA A 222 -3.92 -10.66 2.98
C ALA A 222 -3.05 -11.67 3.74
N SER A 223 -2.00 -12.20 3.10
CA SER A 223 -1.09 -13.15 3.72
C SER A 223 -0.26 -12.48 4.82
N LEU A 224 0.36 -11.34 4.51
CA LEU A 224 1.22 -10.61 5.44
C LEU A 224 0.48 -10.18 6.72
N VAL A 225 -0.72 -9.62 6.59
CA VAL A 225 -1.52 -9.25 7.79
C VAL A 225 -2.00 -10.48 8.56
N SER A 226 -2.28 -11.60 7.88
CA SER A 226 -2.63 -12.86 8.54
C SER A 226 -1.46 -13.48 9.32
N LYS A 227 -0.21 -13.13 8.95
CA LYS A 227 1.00 -13.49 9.71
C LYS A 227 1.32 -12.50 10.82
N GLY A 228 0.48 -11.49 11.05
CA GLY A 228 0.61 -10.54 12.15
C GLY A 228 1.27 -9.21 11.80
N ALA A 229 1.46 -8.89 10.52
CA ALA A 229 1.84 -7.53 10.15
C ALA A 229 0.72 -6.55 10.55
N ALA A 230 1.08 -5.48 11.25
CA ALA A 230 0.14 -4.43 11.65
C ALA A 230 -0.23 -3.53 10.46
N ALA A 231 0.67 -3.39 9.48
CA ALA A 231 0.43 -2.65 8.26
C ALA A 231 1.05 -3.33 7.03
N SER A 232 0.37 -3.19 5.90
CA SER A 232 0.82 -3.60 4.57
C SER A 232 0.17 -2.68 3.54
N LEU A 233 0.73 -2.61 2.33
CA LEU A 233 0.17 -1.87 1.20
C LEU A 233 0.28 -2.67 -0.08
N GLY A 234 -0.58 -2.36 -1.05
CA GLY A 234 -0.58 -3.03 -2.34
C GLY A 234 -1.70 -2.54 -3.25
N ASN A 235 -1.57 -2.87 -4.54
CA ASN A 235 -2.58 -2.56 -5.54
C ASN A 235 -3.61 -3.70 -5.60
N ALA A 236 -4.88 -3.32 -5.75
CA ALA A 236 -6.00 -4.24 -5.86
C ALA A 236 -6.34 -4.58 -7.31
#